data_AF-A0A7J4CSV2-F1
#
_entry.id   AF-A0A7J4CSV2-F1
#
_cell.length_a   1.000
_cell.length_b   1.000
_cell.length_c   1.000
_cell.angle_alpha   90.00
_cell.angle_beta   90.00
_cell.angle_gamma   90.00
#
_symmetry.space_group_name_H-M   'P 1'
#
loop_
_entity.id
_entity.type
_entity.pdbx_description
1 polymer ?
#
loop_
_entity_poly.entity_id
_entity_poly.type
_entity_poly.pdbx_seq_one_letter_code
_entity_poly.pdbx_strand_id
1 'polypeptide(L)'
;MSESYVRSAFSVAALMIVVSISALISSSAIVTTDSIDDIVAAPDNLIRDFFHPGKSDNQVELNPAQELALQVVGMRGANTTWANAGGSENNDAIYEMAYDSQGNIIICGSIFVDSQFGTIEVFTEGLGDILVASLSPNGTWLWAESAGTAMAWDECRGIAIDKDDNVYASGYILGNVSFGDNYTLQPKVYDGYVARVNATTGKWDWAMNYGGFDIDVGWDILVDDDLNIYVTGYY
;
A
#
# COMPACT_ATOMS: atom_id res chain seq x y z
N MET A 1 30.79 22.77 8.93
CA MET A 1 30.78 21.44 9.59
C MET A 1 29.72 21.52 10.68
N SER A 2 28.56 20.88 10.64
CA SER A 2 27.99 19.83 9.79
C SER A 2 26.46 19.97 9.88
N GLU A 3 25.75 19.92 8.76
CA GLU A 3 24.28 19.84 8.71
C GLU A 3 23.80 18.51 9.30
N SER A 4 22.87 18.58 10.25
CA SER A 4 22.14 17.43 10.76
C SER A 4 20.90 17.18 9.90
N TYR A 5 20.88 16.03 9.25
CA TYR A 5 19.77 15.50 8.47
C TYR A 5 18.51 15.31 9.35
N VAL A 6 17.47 16.11 9.12
CA VAL A 6 16.10 15.81 9.57
C VAL A 6 15.36 15.32 8.34
N ARG A 7 15.29 14.00 8.14
CA ARG A 7 14.32 13.39 7.21
C ARG A 7 12.99 13.30 7.94
N SER A 8 12.13 14.27 7.68
CA SER A 8 10.71 14.23 8.05
C SER A 8 10.01 13.16 7.22
N ALA A 9 9.13 12.40 7.87
CA ALA A 9 8.22 11.44 7.25
C ALA A 9 7.47 12.10 6.08
N PHE A 10 7.77 11.67 4.86
CA PHE A 10 6.91 11.91 3.72
C PHE A 10 5.74 10.93 3.83
N SER A 11 4.56 11.46 4.13
CA SER A 11 3.30 10.72 4.08
C SER A 11 3.07 10.18 2.66
N VAL A 12 2.55 8.95 2.59
CA VAL A 12 2.17 8.17 1.40
C VAL A 12 1.32 8.97 0.39
N ALA A 13 0.70 10.07 0.82
CA ALA A 13 -0.02 11.01 -0.03
C ALA A 13 0.81 11.63 -1.18
N ALA A 14 2.15 11.75 -1.03
CA ALA A 14 3.00 12.38 -2.04
C ALA A 14 3.32 11.47 -3.24
N LEU A 15 3.26 10.14 -3.08
CA LEU A 15 3.65 9.20 -4.14
C LEU A 15 2.51 8.88 -5.12
N MET A 16 1.24 9.06 -4.71
CA MET A 16 0.07 8.87 -5.59
C MET A 16 -0.12 9.96 -6.66
N ILE A 17 0.60 11.09 -6.57
CA ILE A 17 0.45 12.22 -7.51
C ILE A 17 1.08 11.92 -8.88
N VAL A 18 2.08 11.04 -8.96
CA VAL A 18 2.87 10.86 -10.20
C VAL A 18 2.29 9.81 -11.13
N VAL A 19 1.62 8.78 -10.61
CA VAL A 19 1.20 7.61 -11.42
C VAL A 19 -0.14 7.85 -12.14
N SER A 20 -1.02 8.69 -11.60
CA SER A 20 -2.35 8.95 -12.18
C SER A 20 -2.37 10.12 -13.18
N ILE A 21 -1.32 10.93 -13.27
CA ILE A 21 -1.20 12.01 -14.26
C ILE A 21 -0.72 11.48 -15.62
N SER A 22 0.07 10.41 -15.68
CA SER A 22 0.61 9.89 -16.95
C SER A 22 -0.43 9.20 -17.85
N ALA A 23 -1.53 8.70 -17.27
CA ALA A 23 -2.58 8.01 -18.01
C ALA A 23 -3.61 8.96 -18.67
N LEU A 24 -3.64 10.25 -18.31
CA LEU A 24 -4.65 11.22 -18.78
C LEU A 24 -4.13 12.26 -19.78
N ILE A 25 -2.85 12.21 -20.16
CA ILE A 25 -2.26 13.13 -21.16
C ILE A 25 -1.66 12.35 -22.34
N SER A 26 -2.51 11.67 -23.12
CA SER A 26 -2.13 11.18 -24.46
C SER A 26 -2.64 12.07 -25.60
N SER A 27 -3.34 13.18 -25.32
CA SER A 27 -3.75 14.10 -26.37
C SER A 27 -3.86 15.55 -25.90
N SER A 28 -2.75 16.28 -25.93
CA SER A 28 -2.64 17.63 -26.53
C SER A 28 -1.33 18.31 -26.11
N ALA A 29 -0.51 18.61 -27.11
CA ALA A 29 0.61 19.56 -27.14
C ALA A 29 1.43 19.72 -25.83
N ILE A 30 2.42 18.85 -25.66
CA ILE A 30 3.59 19.18 -24.83
C ILE A 30 4.35 20.30 -25.56
N VAL A 31 4.30 21.53 -25.05
CA VAL A 31 5.39 22.47 -25.29
C VAL A 31 6.43 22.17 -24.22
N THR A 32 7.50 21.49 -24.60
CA THR A 32 8.69 21.41 -23.75
C THR A 32 9.44 22.72 -23.94
N THR A 33 9.40 23.63 -22.97
CA THR A 33 10.29 24.79 -22.98
C THR A 33 11.31 24.62 -21.86
N ASP A 34 12.53 24.24 -22.25
CA ASP A 34 13.68 24.04 -21.35
C ASP A 34 14.57 25.30 -21.30
N SER A 35 14.03 26.48 -21.61
CA SER A 35 14.78 27.73 -21.45
C SER A 35 13.90 28.91 -20.98
N ILE A 36 14.53 29.77 -20.18
CA ILE A 36 13.93 30.92 -19.48
C ILE A 36 13.54 32.07 -20.44
N ASP A 37 13.95 31.97 -21.71
CA ASP A 37 13.89 33.08 -22.67
C ASP A 37 12.52 33.27 -23.32
N ASP A 38 11.62 32.26 -23.28
CA ASP A 38 10.26 32.37 -23.84
C ASP A 38 9.26 33.08 -22.89
N ILE A 39 9.64 33.37 -21.64
CA ILE A 39 8.81 34.11 -20.67
C ILE A 39 8.65 35.59 -21.07
N VAL A 40 9.55 36.15 -21.88
CA VAL A 40 9.62 37.59 -22.16
C VAL A 40 8.62 38.05 -23.24
N ALA A 41 7.86 37.12 -23.86
CA ALA A 41 6.90 37.46 -24.92
C ALA A 41 5.42 37.41 -24.49
N ALA A 42 5.11 37.04 -23.25
CA ALA A 42 3.72 37.00 -22.78
C ALA A 42 3.21 38.42 -22.46
N PRO A 43 1.98 38.80 -22.85
CA PRO A 43 1.40 40.10 -22.47
C PRO A 43 1.34 40.22 -20.93
N ASP A 44 1.62 41.42 -20.41
CA ASP A 44 1.75 41.78 -18.97
C ASP A 44 0.63 41.26 -18.02
N ASN A 45 -0.46 40.74 -18.58
CA ASN A 45 -1.62 40.29 -17.85
C ASN A 45 -1.54 38.80 -17.42
N LEU A 46 -0.58 38.02 -17.94
CA LEU A 46 -0.42 36.60 -17.61
C LEU A 46 0.61 36.31 -16.51
N ILE A 47 1.51 37.26 -16.22
CA ILE A 47 2.58 37.09 -15.23
C ILE A 47 2.12 37.43 -13.81
N ARG A 48 0.97 38.10 -13.67
CA ARG A 48 0.50 38.63 -12.38
C ARG A 48 -0.07 37.57 -11.43
N ASP A 49 -0.41 36.38 -11.92
CA ASP A 49 -1.00 35.32 -11.08
C ASP A 49 0.03 34.34 -10.49
N PHE A 50 1.31 34.41 -10.91
CA PHE A 50 2.35 33.52 -10.39
C PHE A 50 3.05 34.03 -9.13
N PHE A 51 2.88 35.30 -8.75
CA PHE A 51 3.48 35.85 -7.53
C PHE A 51 2.51 36.74 -6.77
N HIS A 52 1.85 36.15 -5.76
CA HIS A 52 1.26 36.91 -4.67
C HIS A 52 2.30 37.05 -3.54
N PRO A 53 2.95 38.21 -3.35
CA PRO A 53 3.86 38.40 -2.24
C PRO A 53 3.03 38.46 -0.94
N GLY A 54 3.01 37.37 -0.16
CA GLY A 54 2.38 37.37 1.17
C GLY A 54 1.75 36.07 1.66
N LYS A 55 1.80 34.96 0.92
CA LYS A 55 1.33 33.64 1.41
C LYS A 55 2.50 32.65 1.47
N SER A 56 2.61 31.89 2.56
CA SER A 56 3.69 30.95 2.80
C SER A 56 3.75 29.88 1.71
N ASP A 57 4.93 29.70 1.13
CA ASP A 57 5.29 29.01 -0.12
C ASP A 57 5.14 27.47 -0.12
N ASN A 58 4.19 26.92 0.64
CA ASN A 58 4.01 25.47 0.81
C ASN A 58 2.63 24.96 0.34
N GLN A 59 1.94 25.68 -0.55
CA GLN A 59 0.70 25.21 -1.15
C GLN A 59 0.83 25.31 -2.67
N VAL A 60 0.95 24.16 -3.33
CA VAL A 60 0.78 24.07 -4.79
C VAL A 60 -0.66 24.45 -5.10
N GLU A 61 -0.88 25.56 -5.80
CA GLU A 61 -2.21 25.90 -6.33
C GLU A 61 -2.48 25.06 -7.57
N LEU A 62 -3.57 24.30 -7.52
CA LEU A 62 -3.98 23.39 -8.60
C LEU A 62 -4.78 24.16 -9.63
N ASN A 63 -4.60 23.84 -10.90
CA ASN A 63 -5.42 24.43 -11.96
C ASN A 63 -6.84 23.84 -11.94
N PRO A 64 -7.84 24.49 -12.58
CA PRO A 64 -9.22 24.03 -12.57
C PRO A 64 -9.41 22.60 -13.11
N ALA A 65 -8.54 22.14 -14.02
CA ALA A 65 -8.60 20.77 -14.54
C ALA A 65 -8.05 19.75 -13.53
N GLN A 66 -7.02 20.11 -12.75
CA GLN A 66 -6.50 19.31 -11.65
C GLN A 66 -7.47 19.28 -10.47
N GLU A 67 -8.11 20.40 -10.14
CA GLU A 67 -9.19 20.44 -9.15
C GLU A 67 -10.38 19.57 -9.58
N LEU A 68 -10.77 19.66 -10.86
CA LEU A 68 -11.83 18.83 -11.41
C LEU A 68 -11.44 17.35 -11.42
N ALA A 69 -10.20 17.00 -11.80
CA ALA A 69 -9.70 15.64 -11.73
C ALA A 69 -9.78 15.11 -10.29
N LEU A 70 -9.32 15.88 -9.31
CA LEU A 70 -9.41 15.52 -7.89
C LEU A 70 -10.85 15.44 -7.39
N GLN A 71 -11.76 16.27 -7.88
CA GLN A 71 -13.19 16.18 -7.55
C GLN A 71 -13.84 14.93 -8.15
N VAL A 72 -13.50 14.59 -9.40
CA VAL A 72 -13.98 13.38 -10.08
C VAL A 72 -13.47 12.12 -9.38
N VAL A 73 -12.26 12.16 -8.81
CA VAL A 73 -11.69 11.07 -7.98
C VAL A 73 -12.09 11.20 -6.49
N GLY A 74 -12.93 12.16 -6.12
CA GLY A 74 -13.45 12.33 -4.75
C GLY A 74 -12.42 12.79 -3.70
N MET A 75 -11.26 13.30 -4.11
CA MET A 75 -10.13 13.60 -3.23
C MET A 75 -10.08 15.03 -2.66
N ARG A 76 -10.98 15.94 -3.03
CA ARG A 76 -11.16 17.20 -2.28
C ARG A 76 -12.51 17.88 -2.51
N GLY A 77 -13.33 17.91 -1.45
CA GLY A 77 -14.50 18.77 -1.33
C GLY A 77 -15.82 18.02 -1.17
N ALA A 78 -16.41 18.15 0.02
CA ALA A 78 -17.69 17.60 0.50
C ALA A 78 -17.68 16.11 0.87
N ASN A 79 -17.69 15.82 2.17
CA ASN A 79 -17.91 14.49 2.76
C ASN A 79 -17.16 13.35 2.07
N THR A 80 -15.84 13.28 2.29
CA THR A 80 -15.08 12.08 1.96
C THR A 80 -15.52 10.92 2.86
N THR A 81 -16.59 10.22 2.48
CA THR A 81 -16.96 8.93 3.05
C THR A 81 -15.93 7.83 2.73
N TRP A 82 -14.91 8.14 1.93
CA TRP A 82 -13.84 7.22 1.55
C TRP A 82 -12.83 6.93 2.66
N ALA A 83 -12.77 7.76 3.71
CA ALA A 83 -11.91 7.50 4.86
C ALA A 83 -12.61 6.52 5.80
N ASN A 84 -12.34 5.22 5.64
CA ASN A 84 -12.73 4.20 6.60
C ASN A 84 -11.49 3.75 7.36
N ALA A 85 -11.43 4.09 8.65
CA ALA A 85 -10.34 3.64 9.50
C ALA A 85 -10.48 2.13 9.72
N GLY A 86 -9.37 1.42 9.58
CA GLY A 86 -9.24 0.02 9.95
C GLY A 86 -7.91 -0.17 10.65
N GLY A 87 -7.90 -0.95 11.72
CA GLY A 87 -6.72 -1.17 12.55
C GLY A 87 -7.05 -1.36 14.03
N SER A 88 -6.04 -1.21 14.84
CA SER A 88 -6.00 -1.48 16.27
C SER A 88 -5.89 -0.19 17.09
N GLU A 89 -5.92 -0.32 18.42
CA GLU A 89 -5.62 0.79 19.34
C GLU A 89 -4.10 1.03 19.53
N ASN A 90 -3.25 0.29 18.81
CA ASN A 90 -1.79 0.32 18.92
C ASN A 90 -1.14 0.72 17.58
N ASN A 91 0.19 0.68 17.52
CA ASN A 91 0.94 0.95 16.30
C ASN A 91 0.78 -0.20 15.30
N ASP A 92 -0.07 -0.04 14.29
CA ASP A 92 -0.11 -0.95 13.14
C ASP A 92 0.80 -0.45 12.02
N ALA A 93 1.29 -1.40 11.22
CA ALA A 93 2.16 -1.08 10.09
C ALA A 93 1.58 -1.72 8.82
N ILE A 94 1.31 -0.91 7.79
CA ILE A 94 1.06 -1.38 6.43
C ILE A 94 2.34 -1.24 5.64
N TYR A 95 2.79 -2.34 5.05
CA TYR A 95 4.07 -2.42 4.35
C TYR A 95 3.93 -2.37 2.84
N GLU A 96 2.87 -2.97 2.28
CA GLU A 96 2.64 -3.03 0.83
C GLU A 96 1.15 -2.88 0.51
N MET A 97 0.86 -2.41 -0.71
CA MET A 97 -0.51 -2.31 -1.23
C MET A 97 -0.57 -2.59 -2.74
N ALA A 98 -1.65 -3.23 -3.17
CA ALA A 98 -1.93 -3.54 -4.57
C ALA A 98 -3.42 -3.34 -4.89
N TYR A 99 -3.79 -3.44 -6.16
CA TYR A 99 -5.18 -3.40 -6.60
C TYR A 99 -5.54 -4.66 -7.39
N ASP A 100 -6.72 -5.21 -7.13
CA ASP A 100 -7.27 -6.31 -7.92
C ASP A 100 -7.94 -5.80 -9.21
N SER A 101 -8.42 -6.70 -10.05
CA SER A 101 -9.05 -6.36 -11.33
C SER A 101 -10.39 -5.63 -11.18
N GLN A 102 -10.99 -5.62 -9.98
CA GLN A 102 -12.18 -4.82 -9.64
C GLN A 102 -11.84 -3.46 -9.03
N GLY A 103 -10.55 -3.18 -8.82
CA GLY A 103 -10.06 -1.95 -8.20
C GLY A 103 -10.16 -1.93 -6.68
N ASN A 104 -10.43 -3.07 -6.03
CA ASN A 104 -10.31 -3.16 -4.58
C ASN A 104 -8.83 -3.01 -4.19
N ILE A 105 -8.59 -2.25 -3.13
CA ILE A 105 -7.26 -2.04 -2.57
C ILE A 105 -6.99 -3.21 -1.63
N ILE A 106 -5.93 -3.96 -1.92
CA ILE A 106 -5.40 -5.00 -1.05
C ILE A 106 -4.22 -4.40 -0.30
N ILE A 107 -4.21 -4.55 1.02
CA ILE A 107 -3.11 -4.11 1.87
C ILE A 107 -2.53 -5.29 2.63
N CYS A 108 -1.24 -5.21 2.95
CA CYS A 108 -0.63 -6.14 3.88
C CYS A 108 0.27 -5.45 4.88
N GLY A 109 0.46 -6.09 6.03
CA GLY A 109 1.18 -5.49 7.12
C GLY A 109 1.24 -6.34 8.37
N SER A 110 1.40 -5.66 9.50
CA SER A 110 1.34 -6.23 10.84
C SER A 110 0.41 -5.45 11.76
N ILE A 111 -0.37 -6.19 12.53
CA ILE A 111 -1.20 -5.70 13.63
C ILE A 111 -0.68 -6.24 14.95
N PHE A 112 -0.74 -5.44 16.01
CA PHE A 112 -0.07 -5.78 17.29
C PHE A 112 -1.05 -6.05 18.43
N VAL A 113 -2.33 -5.76 18.20
CA VAL A 113 -3.46 -6.14 19.06
C VAL A 113 -4.68 -6.37 18.17
N ASP A 114 -5.71 -6.98 18.75
CA ASP A 114 -7.00 -7.18 18.08
C ASP A 114 -7.48 -5.88 17.41
N SER A 115 -7.90 -6.02 16.16
CA SER A 115 -8.14 -4.92 15.24
C SER A 115 -9.55 -4.97 14.66
N GLN A 116 -10.06 -3.82 14.25
CA GLN A 116 -11.36 -3.70 13.61
C GLN A 116 -11.25 -2.98 12.26
N PHE A 117 -11.84 -3.58 11.23
CA PHE A 117 -11.91 -3.09 9.86
C PHE A 117 -13.38 -2.92 9.49
N GLY A 118 -13.96 -1.76 9.82
CA GLY A 118 -15.41 -1.54 9.71
C GLY A 118 -16.16 -2.46 10.69
N THR A 119 -16.91 -3.44 10.16
CA THR A 119 -17.60 -4.45 10.98
C THR A 119 -16.85 -5.78 11.09
N ILE A 120 -15.66 -5.88 10.49
CA ILE A 120 -14.83 -7.08 10.49
C ILE A 120 -13.87 -6.99 11.67
N GLU A 121 -13.93 -7.97 12.57
CA GLU A 121 -12.98 -8.12 13.67
C GLU A 121 -11.86 -9.06 13.24
N VAL A 122 -10.62 -8.69 13.55
CA VAL A 122 -9.42 -9.47 13.27
C VAL A 122 -8.66 -9.64 14.57
N PHE A 123 -8.41 -10.89 14.95
CA PHE A 123 -7.79 -11.22 16.22
C PHE A 123 -6.31 -11.52 16.03
N THR A 124 -5.53 -11.20 17.05
CA THR A 124 -4.09 -11.53 17.12
C THR A 124 -3.87 -12.68 18.09
N GLU A 125 -2.87 -13.51 17.83
CA GLU A 125 -2.43 -14.57 18.72
C GLU A 125 -1.27 -14.12 19.61
N GLY A 126 -0.43 -13.17 19.16
CA GLY A 126 0.78 -12.77 19.89
C GLY A 126 1.22 -11.32 19.77
N LEU A 127 2.53 -11.13 19.59
CA LEU A 127 3.17 -9.82 19.76
C LEU A 127 3.04 -8.91 18.54
N GLY A 128 2.71 -9.47 17.39
CA GLY A 128 2.60 -8.80 16.11
C GLY A 128 2.32 -9.85 15.05
N ASP A 129 1.18 -9.74 14.40
CA ASP A 129 0.66 -10.76 13.50
C ASP A 129 0.49 -10.19 12.10
N ILE A 130 0.61 -11.06 11.11
CA ILE A 130 0.35 -10.74 9.71
C ILE A 130 -1.08 -10.22 9.58
N LEU A 131 -1.26 -9.16 8.80
CA LEU A 131 -2.54 -8.71 8.28
C LEU A 131 -2.52 -8.75 6.76
N VAL A 132 -3.59 -9.27 6.16
CA VAL A 132 -3.96 -8.99 4.77
C VAL A 132 -5.43 -8.59 4.73
N ALA A 133 -5.75 -7.48 4.06
CA ALA A 133 -7.12 -6.97 4.02
C ALA A 133 -7.48 -6.38 2.66
N SER A 134 -8.78 -6.38 2.35
CA SER A 134 -9.36 -5.81 1.13
C SER A 134 -10.34 -4.70 1.43
N LEU A 135 -10.16 -3.58 0.73
CA LEU A 135 -10.98 -2.38 0.80
C LEU A 135 -11.55 -2.06 -0.58
N SER A 136 -12.87 -2.02 -0.71
CA SER A 136 -13.50 -1.64 -1.99
C SER A 136 -13.18 -0.20 -2.40
N PRO A 137 -13.31 0.15 -3.70
CA PRO A 137 -13.14 1.52 -4.20
C PRO A 137 -14.01 2.57 -3.48
N ASN A 138 -15.13 2.12 -2.89
CA ASN A 138 -16.05 2.97 -2.15
C ASN A 138 -15.68 3.14 -0.66
N GLY A 139 -14.56 2.60 -0.20
CA GLY A 139 -14.11 2.67 1.20
C GLY A 139 -14.84 1.68 2.14
N THR A 140 -15.41 0.60 1.61
CA THR A 140 -16.00 -0.47 2.44
C THR A 140 -15.05 -1.65 2.55
N TRP A 141 -14.68 -2.05 3.76
CA TRP A 141 -13.87 -3.25 4.01
C TRP A 141 -14.65 -4.50 3.58
N LEU A 142 -14.02 -5.32 2.74
CA LEU A 142 -14.64 -6.52 2.17
C LEU A 142 -14.30 -7.76 2.99
N TRP A 143 -13.04 -7.89 3.37
CA TRP A 143 -12.50 -8.94 4.22
C TRP A 143 -11.18 -8.48 4.83
N ALA A 144 -10.79 -9.10 5.94
CA ALA A 144 -9.49 -8.93 6.58
C ALA A 144 -9.15 -10.21 7.32
N GLU A 145 -7.93 -10.69 7.15
CA GLU A 145 -7.43 -11.92 7.73
C GLU A 145 -6.09 -11.68 8.42
N SER A 146 -5.89 -12.37 9.54
CA SER A 146 -4.61 -12.43 10.23
C SER A 146 -4.02 -13.84 10.22
N ALA A 147 -2.71 -13.91 10.47
CA ALA A 147 -2.00 -15.13 10.80
C ALA A 147 -0.82 -14.77 11.69
N GLY A 148 -0.55 -15.55 12.71
CA GLY A 148 0.58 -15.29 13.59
C GLY A 148 0.82 -16.41 14.58
N THR A 149 1.67 -16.10 15.55
CA THR A 149 2.01 -16.98 16.67
C THR A 149 1.99 -16.22 17.98
N ALA A 150 1.74 -16.93 19.07
CA ALA A 150 1.63 -16.32 20.39
C ALA A 150 2.93 -15.70 20.94
N MET A 151 4.09 -15.98 20.35
CA MET A 151 5.39 -15.65 20.96
C MET A 151 6.38 -14.91 20.05
N ALA A 152 6.01 -14.55 18.82
CA ALA A 152 6.91 -13.89 17.88
C ALA A 152 6.25 -12.72 17.15
N TRP A 153 7.05 -12.04 16.32
CA TRP A 153 6.57 -11.05 15.37
C TRP A 153 6.52 -11.67 13.99
N ASP A 154 5.33 -11.80 13.44
CA ASP A 154 5.07 -12.28 12.10
C ASP A 154 4.68 -11.08 11.23
N GLU A 155 5.24 -11.01 10.03
CA GLU A 155 5.06 -9.84 9.19
C GLU A 155 4.80 -10.21 7.75
N CYS A 156 3.87 -9.50 7.13
CA CYS A 156 3.67 -9.53 5.69
C CYS A 156 4.32 -8.31 5.04
N ARG A 157 5.36 -8.54 4.24
CA ARG A 157 6.21 -7.50 3.65
C ARG A 157 5.87 -7.19 2.21
N GLY A 158 5.39 -8.16 1.45
CA GLY A 158 5.03 -7.99 0.04
C GLY A 158 3.77 -8.74 -0.33
N ILE A 159 3.06 -8.22 -1.33
CA ILE A 159 1.89 -8.87 -1.93
C ILE A 159 1.94 -8.85 -3.45
N ALA A 160 1.43 -9.90 -4.06
CA ALA A 160 1.15 -9.99 -5.49
C ALA A 160 -0.28 -10.50 -5.70
N ILE A 161 -0.90 -10.10 -6.81
CA ILE A 161 -2.26 -10.51 -7.16
C ILE A 161 -2.18 -11.25 -8.49
N ASP A 162 -2.75 -12.47 -8.56
CA ASP A 162 -2.80 -13.23 -9.82
C ASP A 162 -3.96 -12.79 -10.72
N LYS A 163 -3.98 -13.32 -11.95
CA LYS A 163 -5.02 -13.02 -12.95
C LYS A 163 -6.45 -13.42 -12.54
N ASP A 164 -6.61 -14.23 -11.49
CA ASP A 164 -7.89 -14.66 -10.93
C ASP A 164 -8.19 -13.91 -9.61
N ASP A 165 -7.45 -12.82 -9.35
CA ASP A 165 -7.50 -11.93 -8.18
C ASP A 165 -7.12 -12.59 -6.84
N ASN A 166 -6.48 -13.76 -6.84
CA ASN A 166 -5.97 -14.33 -5.59
C ASN A 166 -4.76 -13.54 -5.11
N VAL A 167 -4.70 -13.32 -3.80
CA VAL A 167 -3.64 -12.52 -3.17
C VAL A 167 -2.57 -13.45 -2.62
N TYR A 168 -1.34 -13.29 -3.08
CA TYR A 168 -0.15 -13.96 -2.54
C TYR A 168 0.57 -12.99 -1.63
N ALA A 169 0.82 -13.42 -0.40
CA ALA A 169 1.52 -12.67 0.63
C ALA A 169 2.88 -13.32 0.89
N SER A 170 3.92 -12.50 1.07
CA SER A 170 5.26 -12.92 1.47
C SER A 170 5.75 -12.11 2.65
N GLY A 171 6.61 -12.72 3.44
CA GLY A 171 7.16 -12.10 4.63
C GLY A 171 8.02 -13.08 5.41
N TYR A 172 7.98 -12.98 6.74
CA TYR A 172 8.65 -13.92 7.62
C TYR A 172 7.80 -14.28 8.84
N ILE A 173 8.01 -15.49 9.33
CA ILE A 173 7.28 -16.08 10.46
C ILE A 173 8.23 -16.84 11.39
N LEU A 174 7.86 -16.98 12.67
CA LEU A 174 8.61 -17.81 13.62
C LEU A 174 7.70 -18.69 14.49
N GLY A 175 8.08 -19.96 14.63
CA GLY A 175 7.29 -20.93 15.38
C GLY A 175 6.03 -21.35 14.62
N ASN A 176 5.10 -22.01 15.31
CA ASN A 176 3.92 -22.55 14.65
C ASN A 176 2.93 -21.43 14.31
N VAL A 177 2.78 -21.14 13.01
CA VAL A 177 1.85 -20.11 12.50
C VAL A 177 0.78 -20.79 11.66
N SER A 178 -0.49 -20.52 11.93
CA SER A 178 -1.61 -21.08 11.17
C SER A 178 -2.23 -20.03 10.26
N PHE A 179 -2.22 -20.31 8.95
CA PHE A 179 -2.95 -19.54 7.95
C PHE A 179 -4.33 -20.19 7.78
N GLY A 180 -5.33 -19.66 8.49
CA GLY A 180 -6.65 -20.31 8.59
C GLY A 180 -6.60 -21.69 9.24
N ASP A 181 -7.63 -22.51 9.03
CA ASP A 181 -7.81 -23.76 9.78
C ASP A 181 -6.92 -24.93 9.34
N ASN A 182 -6.35 -24.87 8.13
CA ASN A 182 -5.77 -26.04 7.46
C ASN A 182 -4.29 -25.90 7.07
N TYR A 183 -3.68 -24.73 7.26
CA TYR A 183 -2.35 -24.42 6.74
C TYR A 183 -1.41 -23.94 7.84
N THR A 184 -0.98 -24.87 8.70
CA THR A 184 0.00 -24.59 9.76
C THR A 184 1.43 -24.80 9.25
N LEU A 185 2.24 -23.75 9.33
CA LEU A 185 3.67 -23.77 9.07
C LEU A 185 4.45 -23.89 10.38
N GLN A 186 5.63 -24.52 10.34
CA GLN A 186 6.44 -24.82 11.53
C GLN A 186 7.93 -24.48 11.31
N PRO A 187 8.27 -23.23 10.99
CA PRO A 187 9.66 -22.77 10.92
C PRO A 187 10.36 -22.89 12.29
N LYS A 188 11.67 -23.19 12.25
CA LYS A 188 12.49 -23.37 13.47
C LYS A 188 13.22 -22.10 13.90
N VAL A 189 13.48 -21.24 12.94
CA VAL A 189 14.01 -19.89 13.08
C VAL A 189 13.03 -18.95 12.37
N TYR A 190 13.37 -17.67 12.21
CA TYR A 190 12.59 -16.84 11.30
C TYR A 190 12.80 -17.37 9.89
N ASP A 191 11.76 -17.94 9.30
CA ASP A 191 11.78 -18.38 7.91
C ASP A 191 10.88 -17.48 7.09
N GLY A 192 11.22 -17.32 5.81
CA GLY A 192 10.34 -16.68 4.87
C GLY A 192 9.12 -17.55 4.58
N TYR A 193 8.01 -16.92 4.20
CA TYR A 193 6.81 -17.66 3.78
C TYR A 193 6.22 -17.11 2.49
N VAL A 194 5.40 -17.94 1.85
CA VAL A 194 4.37 -17.49 0.90
C VAL A 194 3.04 -18.08 1.33
N ALA A 195 2.00 -17.26 1.38
CA ALA A 195 0.63 -17.70 1.64
C ALA A 195 -0.33 -17.07 0.63
N ARG A 196 -1.48 -17.72 0.40
CA ARG A 196 -2.48 -17.25 -0.55
C ARG A 196 -3.84 -17.05 0.12
N VAL A 197 -4.46 -15.90 -0.12
CA VAL A 197 -5.86 -15.62 0.17
C VAL A 197 -6.66 -15.81 -1.11
N ASN A 198 -7.72 -16.62 -1.02
CA ASN A 198 -8.64 -16.85 -2.12
C ASN A 198 -9.49 -15.60 -2.38
N ALA A 199 -9.51 -15.13 -3.64
CA ALA A 199 -10.23 -13.92 -4.03
C ALA A 199 -11.73 -13.95 -3.69
N THR A 200 -12.35 -15.13 -3.84
CA THR A 200 -13.80 -15.30 -3.70
C THR A 200 -14.24 -15.38 -2.24
N THR A 201 -13.46 -16.07 -1.41
CA THR A 201 -13.83 -16.29 0.00
C THR A 201 -13.21 -15.29 0.95
N GLY A 202 -12.14 -14.61 0.54
CA GLY A 202 -11.34 -13.77 1.42
C GLY A 202 -10.65 -14.56 2.54
N LYS A 203 -10.37 -15.86 2.32
CA LYS A 203 -9.76 -16.75 3.31
C LYS A 203 -8.45 -17.33 2.81
N TRP A 204 -7.53 -17.58 3.73
CA TRP A 204 -6.31 -18.36 3.46
C TRP A 204 -6.67 -19.74 2.91
N ASP A 205 -6.12 -20.10 1.75
CA ASP A 205 -6.37 -21.39 1.10
C ASP A 205 -5.09 -22.13 0.67
N TRP A 206 -3.93 -21.60 1.02
CA TRP A 206 -2.62 -22.23 0.82
C TRP A 206 -1.53 -21.48 1.58
N ALA A 207 -0.51 -22.18 2.07
CA ALA A 207 0.71 -21.57 2.60
C ALA A 207 1.91 -22.53 2.53
N MET A 208 3.12 -21.97 2.43
CA MET A 208 4.39 -22.67 2.55
C MET A 208 5.45 -21.76 3.18
N ASN A 209 6.38 -22.32 3.96
CA ASN A 209 7.61 -21.62 4.36
C ASN A 209 8.80 -22.08 3.52
N TYR A 210 9.82 -21.24 3.47
CA TYR A 210 11.13 -21.53 2.90
C TYR A 210 12.22 -20.90 3.77
N GLY A 211 13.38 -21.54 3.83
CA GLY A 211 14.50 -21.05 4.60
C GLY A 211 15.51 -22.14 4.93
N GLY A 212 16.58 -21.71 5.58
CA GLY A 212 17.71 -22.53 6.01
C GLY A 212 17.75 -22.73 7.52
N PHE A 213 18.96 -22.61 8.08
CA PHE A 213 19.17 -22.69 9.54
C PHE A 213 19.30 -21.32 10.20
N ASP A 214 19.39 -20.26 9.40
CA ASP A 214 19.52 -18.87 9.83
C ASP A 214 18.24 -18.10 9.50
N ILE A 215 18.21 -16.79 9.76
CA ILE A 215 17.03 -15.96 9.50
C ILE A 215 16.85 -15.77 8.00
N ASP A 216 15.68 -16.16 7.48
CA ASP A 216 15.24 -15.93 6.11
C ASP A 216 14.03 -14.97 6.09
N VAL A 217 14.01 -14.07 5.12
CA VAL A 217 12.96 -13.04 4.97
C VAL A 217 12.59 -12.87 3.51
N GLY A 218 11.30 -13.01 3.18
CA GLY A 218 10.76 -12.59 1.89
C GLY A 218 10.29 -11.15 1.89
N TRP A 219 11.06 -10.26 1.28
CA TRP A 219 10.74 -8.82 1.24
C TRP A 219 9.65 -8.46 0.24
N ASP A 220 9.67 -9.08 -0.94
CA ASP A 220 8.75 -8.76 -2.02
C ASP A 220 8.46 -10.00 -2.87
N ILE A 221 7.32 -10.00 -3.55
CA ILE A 221 6.78 -11.14 -4.28
C ILE A 221 6.15 -10.72 -5.61
N LEU A 222 6.32 -11.54 -6.64
CA LEU A 222 5.65 -11.41 -7.92
C LEU A 222 5.03 -12.75 -8.31
N VAL A 223 3.86 -12.70 -8.96
CA VAL A 223 3.23 -13.84 -9.62
C VAL A 223 3.08 -13.51 -11.11
N ASP A 224 3.45 -14.46 -11.97
CA ASP A 224 3.22 -14.36 -13.41
C ASP A 224 1.90 -15.02 -13.85
N ASP A 225 1.52 -14.85 -15.13
CA ASP A 225 0.27 -15.36 -15.69
C ASP A 225 0.19 -16.91 -15.70
N ASP A 226 1.34 -17.59 -15.63
CA ASP A 226 1.45 -19.05 -15.52
C ASP A 226 1.40 -19.52 -14.05
N LEU A 227 1.17 -18.59 -13.11
CA LEU A 227 1.13 -18.80 -11.67
C LEU A 227 2.48 -19.24 -11.06
N ASN A 228 3.60 -18.88 -11.70
CA ASN A 228 4.90 -19.01 -11.05
C ASN A 228 5.09 -17.88 -10.04
N ILE A 229 5.64 -18.24 -8.88
CA ILE A 229 5.85 -17.34 -7.75
C ILE A 229 7.34 -17.02 -7.65
N TYR A 230 7.68 -15.73 -7.63
CA TYR A 230 9.04 -15.23 -7.48
C TYR A 230 9.12 -14.39 -6.21
N VAL A 231 10.06 -14.72 -5.33
CA VAL A 231 10.26 -14.00 -4.07
C VAL A 231 11.67 -13.45 -4.03
N THR A 232 11.80 -12.21 -3.57
CA THR A 232 13.09 -11.59 -3.27
C THR A 232 13.23 -11.39 -1.78
N GLY A 233 14.46 -11.45 -1.26
CA GLY A 233 14.64 -11.63 0.17
C GLY A 233 16.07 -11.62 0.66
N TYR A 234 16.20 -11.82 1.97
CA TYR A 234 17.43 -12.16 2.66
C TYR A 234 17.36 -13.64 3.06
N TYR A 235 18.43 -14.40 2.79
CA TYR A 235 18.52 -15.85 2.99
C TYR A 235 19.93 -16.24 3.46
#